data_AF-A0A2K9MCZ7-F1
#
_entry.id   AF-A0A2K9MCZ7-F1
#
_cell.length_a   1.000
_cell.length_b   1.000
_cell.length_c   1.000
_cell.angle_alpha   90.00
_cell.angle_beta   90.00
_cell.angle_gamma   90.00
#
_symmetry.space_group_name_H-M   'P 1'
#
loop_
_entity.id
_entity.type
_entity.pdbx_description
1 polymer ?
#
loop_
_entity_poly.entity_id
_entity_poly.type
_entity_poly.pdbx_seq_one_letter_code
_entity_poly.pdbx_strand_id
1 'polypeptide(L)'
;MTAEPPLSPASAAAPGPRRIASGALLTAAVLSLSSCGPRNTDETLRGGVPARTNLPLATGLPPDAVRTVSRRDYGWRLIYLPALSPADAEGRAASALCRLERRGVGRIEQIPQVAPQDDPGARMIDIHCA
;
A
#
# COMPACT_ATOMS: atom_id res chain seq x y z
N MET A 1 -11.03 -30.98 71.96
CA MET A 1 -9.96 -30.02 72.33
C MET A 1 -10.33 -28.68 71.72
N THR A 2 -10.46 -27.66 72.59
CA THR A 2 -10.56 -26.18 72.34
C THR A 2 -11.72 -25.69 71.46
N ALA A 3 -12.78 -25.07 72.02
CA ALA A 3 -12.93 -23.65 72.46
C ALA A 3 -12.95 -22.69 71.24
N GLU A 4 -13.79 -21.66 71.03
CA GLU A 4 -14.67 -20.77 71.82
C GLU A 4 -15.60 -20.03 70.78
N PRO A 5 -16.39 -18.96 71.06
CA PRO A 5 -17.83 -18.94 70.82
C PRO A 5 -18.29 -17.68 70.00
N PRO A 6 -19.44 -16.98 70.24
CA PRO A 6 -20.29 -16.40 69.18
C PRO A 6 -20.14 -14.87 69.01
N LEU A 7 -20.76 -14.29 67.97
CA LEU A 7 -21.58 -13.05 67.99
C LEU A 7 -21.84 -12.46 66.58
N SER A 8 -23.10 -12.06 66.39
CA SER A 8 -23.69 -11.11 65.41
C SER A 8 -22.92 -9.77 65.27
N PRO A 9 -23.21 -8.82 64.33
CA PRO A 9 -24.54 -8.55 63.74
C PRO A 9 -24.66 -8.01 62.28
N ALA A 10 -25.91 -8.14 61.81
CA ALA A 10 -26.78 -7.18 61.09
C ALA A 10 -26.32 -6.37 59.86
N SER A 11 -27.26 -6.36 58.89
CA SER A 11 -27.60 -5.27 57.95
C SER A 11 -26.59 -4.98 56.82
N ALA A 12 -26.98 -4.72 55.57
CA ALA A 12 -28.26 -4.36 54.99
C ALA A 12 -28.24 -4.62 53.46
N ALA A 13 -29.44 -4.52 52.88
CA ALA A 13 -29.73 -4.09 51.51
C ALA A 13 -29.47 -5.07 50.35
N ALA A 14 -30.55 -5.71 49.91
CA ALA A 14 -30.72 -6.11 48.51
C ALA A 14 -30.78 -4.86 47.60
N PRO A 15 -30.36 -4.98 46.34
CA PRO A 15 -31.37 -5.15 45.29
C PRO A 15 -31.04 -6.29 44.33
N GLY A 16 -32.10 -6.98 43.90
CA GLY A 16 -32.02 -8.22 43.14
C GLY A 16 -31.43 -8.07 41.72
N PRO A 17 -30.82 -9.15 41.18
CA PRO A 17 -30.41 -9.20 39.80
C PRO A 17 -31.63 -9.53 38.93
N ARG A 18 -32.20 -8.51 38.27
CA ARG A 18 -33.07 -8.75 37.12
C ARG A 18 -32.22 -9.26 35.97
N ARG A 19 -32.56 -10.47 35.53
CA ARG A 19 -31.94 -11.22 34.44
C ARG A 19 -31.72 -10.32 33.23
N ILE A 20 -30.46 -10.21 32.83
CA ILE A 20 -30.03 -9.57 31.59
C ILE A 20 -30.54 -10.46 30.45
N ALA A 21 -31.64 -10.02 29.83
CA ALA A 21 -32.19 -10.66 28.65
C ALA A 21 -31.39 -10.19 27.42
N SER A 22 -30.73 -11.15 26.80
CA SER A 22 -29.90 -11.11 25.61
C SER A 22 -30.60 -10.45 24.40
N GLY A 23 -30.54 -9.13 24.30
CA GLY A 23 -31.21 -8.39 23.22
C GLY A 23 -30.44 -7.17 22.68
N ALA A 24 -29.14 -7.07 22.95
CA ALA A 24 -28.33 -5.89 22.58
C ALA A 24 -27.01 -6.27 21.88
N LEU A 25 -27.03 -7.26 20.98
CA LEU A 25 -25.81 -7.75 20.31
C LEU A 25 -25.90 -7.79 18.77
N LEU A 26 -26.89 -7.13 18.16
CA LEU A 26 -27.07 -7.14 16.70
C LEU A 26 -26.92 -5.78 16.00
N THR A 27 -26.54 -4.72 16.72
CA THR A 27 -26.35 -3.38 16.13
C THR A 27 -24.89 -2.95 15.99
N ALA A 28 -23.91 -3.73 16.46
CA ALA A 28 -22.49 -3.38 16.36
C ALA A 28 -21.79 -3.92 15.10
N ALA A 29 -22.47 -4.72 14.26
CA ALA A 29 -21.83 -5.42 13.14
C ALA A 29 -21.83 -4.67 11.80
N VAL A 30 -22.38 -3.46 11.71
CA VAL A 30 -22.59 -2.74 10.42
C VAL A 30 -21.59 -1.58 10.20
N LEU A 31 -20.63 -1.36 11.10
CA LEU A 31 -19.80 -0.14 11.11
C LEU A 31 -18.39 -0.28 10.49
N SER A 32 -18.11 -1.30 9.68
CA SER A 32 -16.73 -1.51 9.16
C SER A 32 -16.57 -1.50 7.63
N LEU A 33 -17.61 -1.24 6.84
CA LEU A 33 -17.48 -1.15 5.38
C LEU A 33 -17.23 0.28 4.85
N SER A 34 -17.04 1.28 5.72
CA SER A 34 -16.81 2.66 5.31
C SER A 34 -15.32 2.99 5.18
N SER A 35 -14.67 2.55 4.11
CA SER A 35 -13.71 3.41 3.39
C SER A 35 -13.34 2.90 1.99
N CYS A 36 -14.32 2.55 1.15
CA CYS A 36 -14.18 2.76 -0.30
C CYS A 36 -14.57 4.20 -0.64
N GLY A 37 -14.00 5.17 0.08
CA GLY A 37 -14.06 6.57 -0.32
C GLY A 37 -13.12 6.80 -1.50
N PRO A 38 -13.32 7.86 -2.30
CA PRO A 38 -12.33 8.23 -3.31
C PRO A 38 -10.95 8.32 -2.64
N ARG A 39 -9.97 7.54 -3.14
CA ARG A 39 -8.56 7.70 -2.74
C ARG A 39 -8.25 9.18 -2.80
N ASN A 40 -7.78 9.73 -1.69
CA ASN A 40 -7.48 11.14 -1.57
C ASN A 40 -6.66 11.58 -2.79
N THR A 41 -7.26 12.39 -3.67
CA THR A 41 -6.66 12.76 -4.96
C THR A 41 -5.47 13.71 -4.80
N ASP A 42 -5.22 14.15 -3.57
CA ASP A 42 -4.10 14.99 -3.15
C ASP A 42 -2.90 14.16 -2.64
N GLU A 43 -3.04 12.83 -2.53
CA GLU A 43 -1.92 11.99 -2.11
C GLU A 43 -0.75 12.17 -3.07
N THR A 44 0.40 12.55 -2.52
CA THR A 44 1.62 12.76 -3.27
C THR A 44 2.56 11.63 -2.91
N LEU A 45 2.97 10.85 -3.91
CA LEU A 45 4.05 9.89 -3.74
C LEU A 45 5.28 10.63 -3.22
N ARG A 46 6.09 9.97 -2.40
CA ARG A 46 7.38 10.51 -1.96
C ARG A 46 8.14 11.02 -3.23
N GLY A 47 8.89 12.11 -3.14
CA GLY A 47 9.48 12.75 -4.34
C GLY A 47 8.54 13.69 -5.12
N GLY A 48 7.32 13.96 -4.65
CA GLY A 48 6.50 15.07 -5.15
C GLY A 48 5.60 14.73 -6.34
N VAL A 49 5.42 13.45 -6.66
CA VAL A 49 4.59 13.01 -7.80
C VAL A 49 3.15 12.75 -7.34
N PRO A 50 2.13 13.38 -7.93
CA PRO A 50 0.74 13.11 -7.57
C PRO A 50 0.37 11.64 -7.76
N ALA A 51 -0.31 11.02 -6.81
CA ALA A 51 -0.74 9.61 -6.89
C ALA A 51 -1.69 9.34 -8.06
N ARG A 52 -2.37 10.38 -8.57
CA ARG A 52 -3.21 10.33 -9.79
C ARG A 52 -2.40 10.26 -11.10
N THR A 53 -1.08 10.37 -11.05
CA THR A 53 -0.23 10.31 -12.24
C THR A 53 -0.34 8.92 -12.86
N ASN A 54 -0.69 8.87 -14.15
CA ASN A 54 -0.66 7.63 -14.91
C ASN A 54 0.81 7.28 -15.22
N LEU A 55 1.43 6.52 -14.31
CA LEU A 55 2.85 6.17 -14.39
C LEU A 55 3.21 5.40 -15.68
N PRO A 56 2.41 4.42 -16.16
CA PRO A 56 2.69 3.77 -17.44
C PRO A 56 2.81 4.75 -18.61
N LEU A 57 1.87 5.69 -18.73
CA LEU A 57 1.93 6.72 -19.77
C LEU A 57 3.10 7.69 -19.58
N ALA A 58 3.45 8.00 -18.33
CA ALA A 58 4.53 8.92 -18.02
C ALA A 58 5.93 8.40 -18.37
N THR A 59 6.09 7.10 -18.68
CA THR A 59 7.35 6.54 -19.17
C THR A 59 7.72 7.02 -20.57
N GLY A 60 6.75 7.47 -21.38
CA GLY A 60 6.96 7.75 -22.81
C GLY A 60 7.20 6.50 -23.67
N LEU A 61 6.96 5.30 -23.12
CA LEU A 61 6.93 4.04 -23.87
C LEU A 61 5.51 3.73 -24.35
N PRO A 62 5.36 2.85 -25.36
CA PRO A 62 4.05 2.30 -25.72
C PRO A 62 3.38 1.67 -24.50
N PRO A 63 2.09 1.92 -24.25
CA PRO A 63 1.43 1.46 -23.03
C PRO A 63 1.35 -0.07 -22.93
N ASP A 64 1.31 -0.76 -24.05
CA ASP A 64 1.40 -2.22 -24.18
C ASP A 64 2.82 -2.75 -23.92
N ALA A 65 3.86 -1.94 -24.07
CA ALA A 65 5.21 -2.32 -23.69
C ALA A 65 5.42 -2.26 -22.17
N VAL A 66 4.68 -1.43 -21.44
CA VAL A 66 4.87 -1.24 -19.99
C VAL A 66 4.10 -2.29 -19.19
N ARG A 67 4.82 -3.10 -18.43
CA ARG A 67 4.22 -4.12 -17.55
C ARG A 67 3.96 -3.55 -16.17
N THR A 68 4.93 -2.85 -15.59
CA THR A 68 4.81 -2.23 -14.28
C THR A 68 5.77 -1.06 -14.15
N VAL A 69 5.32 0.00 -13.48
CA VAL A 69 6.16 1.12 -13.03
C VAL A 69 5.90 1.33 -11.56
N SER A 70 6.96 1.35 -10.77
CA SER A 70 6.85 1.56 -9.33
C SER A 70 7.89 2.57 -8.85
N ARG A 71 7.48 3.42 -7.92
CA ARG A 71 8.37 4.39 -7.30
C ARG A 71 9.24 3.71 -6.23
N ARG A 72 10.51 4.12 -6.13
CA ARG A 72 11.51 3.66 -5.16
C ARG A 72 12.15 4.86 -4.44
N ASP A 73 12.89 4.62 -3.37
CA ASP A 73 13.54 5.72 -2.64
C ASP A 73 14.65 6.40 -3.45
N TYR A 74 15.32 5.66 -4.32
CA TYR A 74 16.36 6.17 -5.22
C TYR A 74 15.83 6.70 -6.57
N GLY A 75 14.55 6.49 -6.89
CA GLY A 75 13.96 6.84 -8.18
C GLY A 75 12.83 5.87 -8.57
N TRP A 76 13.02 5.10 -9.63
CA TRP A 76 11.96 4.28 -10.24
C TRP A 76 12.41 2.87 -10.56
N ARG A 77 11.47 1.93 -10.55
CA ARG A 77 11.62 0.59 -11.11
C ARG A 77 10.63 0.40 -12.25
N LEU A 78 11.13 0.01 -13.41
CA LEU A 78 10.35 -0.25 -14.61
C LEU A 78 10.49 -1.72 -15.01
N ILE A 79 9.36 -2.36 -15.29
CA ILE A 79 9.29 -3.64 -15.98
C ILE A 79 8.61 -3.40 -17.33
N TYR A 80 9.28 -3.78 -18.41
CA TYR A 80 8.81 -3.49 -19.77
C TYR A 80 9.20 -4.59 -20.76
N LEU A 81 8.49 -4.66 -21.89
CA LEU A 81 8.75 -5.57 -23.01
C LEU A 81 9.63 -4.87 -24.05
N PRO A 82 10.90 -5.28 -24.23
CA PRO A 82 11.81 -4.66 -25.19
C PRO A 82 11.35 -4.85 -26.64
N ALA A 83 10.74 -6.00 -26.95
CA ALA A 83 10.25 -6.31 -28.29
C ALA A 83 9.17 -5.32 -28.80
N LEU A 84 8.46 -4.66 -27.87
CA LEU A 84 7.44 -3.66 -28.17
C LEU A 84 7.93 -2.22 -27.95
N SER A 85 9.21 -2.04 -27.64
CA SER A 85 9.77 -0.76 -27.23
C SER A 85 10.73 -0.20 -28.27
N PRO A 86 10.89 1.14 -28.35
CA PRO A 86 11.91 1.74 -29.20
C PRO A 86 13.32 1.42 -28.68
N ALA A 87 14.34 1.56 -29.54
CA ALA A 87 15.73 1.22 -29.19
C ALA A 87 16.29 2.04 -28.00
N ASP A 88 15.78 3.25 -27.79
CA ASP A 88 16.16 4.18 -26.72
C ASP A 88 15.28 4.06 -25.46
N ALA A 89 14.50 2.99 -25.32
CA ALA A 89 13.44 2.87 -24.31
C ALA A 89 13.89 3.15 -22.88
N GLU A 90 15.03 2.60 -22.45
CA GLU A 90 15.52 2.78 -21.07
C GLU A 90 15.85 4.25 -20.80
N GLY A 91 16.58 4.90 -21.70
CA GLY A 91 16.98 6.31 -21.56
C GLY A 91 15.78 7.26 -21.64
N ARG A 92 14.83 6.96 -22.53
CA ARG A 92 13.57 7.70 -22.64
C ARG A 92 12.76 7.61 -21.36
N ALA A 93 12.53 6.39 -20.86
CA ALA A 93 11.79 6.17 -19.63
C ALA A 93 12.47 6.81 -18.42
N ALA A 94 13.80 6.68 -18.32
CA ALA A 94 14.56 7.30 -17.24
C ALA A 94 14.40 8.83 -17.23
N SER A 95 14.56 9.45 -18.40
CA SER A 95 14.43 10.91 -18.54
C SER A 95 13.02 11.39 -18.21
N ALA A 96 12.00 10.67 -18.66
CA ALA A 96 10.61 11.03 -18.43
C ALA A 96 10.21 10.89 -16.95
N LEU A 97 10.59 9.77 -16.32
CA LEU A 97 10.24 9.48 -14.93
C LEU A 97 11.00 10.36 -13.94
N CYS A 98 12.32 10.59 -14.12
CA CYS A 98 13.06 11.48 -13.22
C CYS A 98 12.59 12.93 -13.32
N ARG A 99 12.10 13.37 -14.48
CA ARG A 99 11.50 14.70 -14.64
C ARG A 99 10.23 14.88 -13.81
N LEU A 100 9.45 13.81 -13.55
CA LEU A 100 8.29 13.89 -12.64
C LEU A 100 8.71 14.30 -11.23
N GLU A 101 9.89 13.86 -10.78
CA GLU A 101 10.46 14.23 -9.48
C GLU A 101 11.26 15.54 -9.54
N ARG A 102 11.32 16.22 -10.69
CA ARG A 102 12.19 17.40 -10.96
C ARG A 102 13.68 17.10 -10.74
N ARG A 103 14.14 15.89 -11.09
CA ARG A 103 15.51 15.41 -10.93
C ARG A 103 16.12 14.96 -12.26
N GLY A 104 17.45 14.90 -12.31
CA GLY A 104 18.18 14.37 -13.46
C GLY A 104 18.25 12.84 -13.44
N VAL A 105 18.64 12.23 -14.56
CA VAL A 105 18.98 10.80 -14.60
C VAL A 105 20.39 10.62 -14.06
N GLY A 106 20.54 9.82 -13.01
CA GLY A 106 21.84 9.50 -12.43
C GLY A 106 22.41 8.19 -12.99
N ARG A 107 21.63 7.11 -12.98
CA ARG A 107 22.04 5.79 -13.44
C ARG A 107 20.84 4.93 -13.82
N ILE A 108 21.04 4.03 -14.78
CA ILE A 108 20.11 2.96 -15.10
C ILE A 108 20.83 1.64 -14.80
N GLU A 109 20.21 0.78 -14.00
CA GLU A 109 20.72 -0.52 -13.61
C GLU A 109 19.76 -1.61 -14.08
N GLN A 110 20.29 -2.65 -14.72
CA GLN A 110 19.49 -3.80 -15.12
C GLN A 110 19.39 -4.77 -13.96
N ILE A 111 18.18 -5.14 -13.59
CA ILE A 111 17.94 -6.06 -12.48
C ILE A 111 17.45 -7.39 -13.05
N PRO A 112 18.10 -8.51 -12.71
CA PRO A 112 17.60 -9.83 -13.06
C PRO A 112 16.18 -10.04 -12.53
N GLN A 113 15.29 -10.57 -13.36
CA GLN A 113 13.97 -10.98 -12.89
C GLN A 113 14.09 -12.25 -12.02
N VAL A 114 13.35 -12.27 -10.92
CA VAL A 114 13.35 -13.41 -9.97
C VAL A 114 12.67 -14.64 -10.58
N ALA A 115 11.62 -14.44 -11.37
CA ALA A 115 10.87 -15.49 -12.04
C ALA A 115 10.58 -15.10 -13.51
N PRO A 116 11.59 -15.21 -14.41
CA PRO A 116 11.45 -14.79 -15.81
C PRO A 116 10.33 -15.51 -16.58
N GLN A 117 9.94 -16.71 -16.15
CA GLN A 117 8.85 -17.47 -16.74
C GLN A 117 7.47 -16.84 -16.53
N ASP A 118 7.29 -15.99 -15.52
CA ASP A 118 6.00 -15.36 -15.22
C ASP A 118 5.71 -14.16 -16.16
N ASP A 119 6.77 -13.56 -16.74
CA ASP A 119 6.68 -12.46 -17.71
C ASP A 119 7.77 -12.62 -18.80
N PRO A 120 7.60 -13.59 -19.71
CA PRO A 120 8.64 -13.98 -20.65
C PRO A 120 9.00 -12.83 -21.60
N GLY A 121 10.30 -12.52 -21.66
CA GLY A 121 10.83 -11.47 -22.51
C GLY A 121 10.74 -10.07 -21.91
N ALA A 122 10.15 -9.89 -20.74
CA ALA A 122 10.22 -8.62 -20.03
C ALA A 122 11.61 -8.37 -19.44
N ARG A 123 11.98 -7.09 -19.33
CA ARG A 123 13.19 -6.62 -18.68
C ARG A 123 12.82 -5.74 -17.51
N MET A 124 13.55 -5.88 -16.41
CA MET A 124 13.42 -5.07 -15.22
C MET A 124 14.65 -4.17 -15.08
N ILE A 125 14.41 -2.87 -14.90
CA ILE A 125 15.46 -1.89 -14.66
C ILE A 125 15.12 -1.03 -13.44
N ASP A 126 16.17 -0.64 -12.74
CA ASP A 126 16.14 0.41 -11.74
C ASP A 126 16.72 1.69 -12.32
N ILE A 127 16.02 2.79 -12.11
CA ILE A 127 16.38 4.13 -12.58
C ILE A 127 16.64 4.96 -11.33
N HIS A 128 17.89 5.38 -11.17
CA HIS A 128 18.31 6.29 -10.13
C HIS A 128 18.19 7.72 -10.64
N CYS A 129 17.43 8.54 -9.93
CA CYS A 129 17.41 9.97 -10.18
C CYS A 129 18.48 10.65 -9.32
N ALA A 130 19.06 11.74 -9.81
CA ALA A 130 20.04 12.59 -9.11
C ALA A 130 19.43 13.97 -8.90
#